data_AF-A0AA43Q474-F1
#
_entry.id   AF-A0AA43Q474-F1
#
_cell.length_a   1.000
_cell.length_b   1.000
_cell.length_c   1.000
_cell.angle_alpha   90.00
_cell.angle_beta   90.00
_cell.angle_gamma   90.00
#
_symmetry.space_group_name_H-M   'P 1'
#
loop_
_entity.id
_entity.type
_entity.pdbx_description
1 polymer ?
#
loop_
_entity_poly.entity_id
_entity_poly.type
_entity_poly.pdbx_seq_one_letter_code
_entity_poly.pdbx_strand_id
1 'polypeptide(L)'
;MGVIPAFGGQNRAAHSDCLVPKLQLGNAYPQAQLDKRLFSGQIESMGRSRYKILNEAYPYFHTLTVAGWQPVFTRQESVQLLFDSFIWLQENADFQAPCLCYLGFPLHFIASGSQHSKRIQQFKSFTARQILDLLEQRQATTLLNYFAYYKRKHKTESHYQFWQEGSHPEEMNNDTMLMQRLAYIHNNPVKRGYVDLPEHWRYSSARAYAGQDSLLPMVLLN
;
A
#
# COMPACT_ATOMS: atom_id res chain seq x y z
N MET A 1 58.67 15.64 -24.99
CA MET A 1 59.28 16.34 -23.84
C MET A 1 58.43 17.56 -23.55
N GLY A 2 57.78 17.60 -22.39
CA GLY A 2 56.81 18.63 -22.02
C GLY A 2 56.11 18.18 -20.74
N VAL A 3 56.72 18.55 -19.62
CA VAL A 3 56.43 18.11 -18.25
C VAL A 3 55.35 19.02 -17.66
N ILE A 4 54.30 18.45 -17.06
CA ILE A 4 53.37 19.17 -16.19
C ILE A 4 53.78 18.88 -14.73
N PRO A 5 53.94 19.88 -13.86
CA PRO A 5 54.23 19.64 -12.45
C PRO A 5 52.94 19.40 -11.66
N ALA A 6 53.05 18.49 -10.69
CA ALA A 6 52.08 18.23 -9.64
C ALA A 6 52.46 19.01 -8.37
N PHE A 7 51.47 19.59 -7.69
CA PHE A 7 51.32 19.86 -6.24
C PHE A 7 49.89 20.42 -6.10
N GLY A 8 49.03 20.09 -5.15
CA GLY A 8 49.12 19.37 -3.90
C GLY A 8 48.03 19.95 -2.98
N GLY A 9 47.02 19.14 -2.67
CA GLY A 9 46.08 19.18 -1.53
C GLY A 9 45.44 20.49 -1.05
N GLN A 10 44.09 20.49 -1.00
CA GLN A 10 43.39 20.56 0.29
C GLN A 10 41.93 20.07 0.18
N ASN A 11 41.63 19.06 1.01
CA ASN A 11 40.31 18.55 1.36
C ASN A 11 39.39 19.67 1.87
N ARG A 12 38.13 19.70 1.41
CA ARG A 12 36.98 20.00 2.29
C ARG A 12 35.77 19.16 1.87
N ALA A 13 35.31 18.39 2.85
CA ALA A 13 34.20 17.48 2.80
C ALA A 13 32.84 18.20 2.71
N ALA A 14 31.90 17.56 2.01
CA ALA A 14 30.48 17.62 2.33
C ALA A 14 29.87 16.25 1.97
N HIS A 15 30.16 15.27 2.81
CA HIS A 15 29.32 14.09 2.95
C HIS A 15 27.95 14.55 3.44
N SER A 16 26.92 14.51 2.60
CA SER A 16 25.54 14.47 3.07
C SER A 16 25.18 13.00 3.27
N ASP A 17 25.64 12.46 4.39
CA ASP A 17 25.22 11.14 4.86
C ASP A 17 23.72 11.19 5.13
N CYS A 18 22.91 10.65 4.21
CA CYS A 18 21.54 10.27 4.50
C CYS A 18 21.62 9.03 5.42
N LEU A 19 21.85 9.28 6.70
CA LEU A 19 21.81 8.27 7.74
C LEU A 19 20.36 7.82 7.87
N VAL A 20 19.99 6.78 7.12
CA VAL A 20 18.88 5.91 7.52
C VAL A 20 19.22 5.44 8.93
N PRO A 21 18.45 5.80 9.98
CA PRO A 21 18.75 5.32 11.31
C PRO A 21 18.74 3.79 11.25
N LYS A 22 19.84 3.14 11.61
CA LYS A 22 19.87 1.71 11.87
C LYS A 22 18.82 1.45 12.96
N LEU A 23 17.65 0.98 12.54
CA LEU A 23 16.51 0.68 13.41
C LEU A 23 16.99 -0.30 14.48
N GLN A 24 17.12 0.19 15.70
CA GLN A 24 17.23 -0.68 16.85
C GLN A 24 15.91 -1.43 17.00
N LEU A 25 15.99 -2.76 17.03
CA LEU A 25 14.88 -3.67 17.33
C LEU A 25 14.39 -3.41 18.75
N GLY A 26 13.59 -2.36 18.91
CA GLY A 26 12.94 -1.98 20.16
C GLY A 26 11.56 -2.64 20.24
N ASN A 27 11.43 -3.59 21.16
CA ASN A 27 10.21 -4.18 21.74
C ASN A 27 8.97 -4.18 20.84
N ALA A 28 8.78 -5.32 20.17
CA ALA A 28 7.59 -5.69 19.44
C ALA A 28 6.32 -5.37 20.24
N TYR A 29 5.49 -4.47 19.71
CA TYR A 29 4.05 -4.50 19.97
C TYR A 29 3.58 -5.93 19.73
N PRO A 30 2.71 -6.56 20.56
CA PRO A 30 2.42 -7.98 20.44
C PRO A 30 1.85 -8.34 19.06
N GLN A 31 2.76 -8.70 18.13
CA GLN A 31 2.56 -9.08 16.74
C GLN A 31 1.49 -10.18 16.63
N ALA A 32 1.37 -10.98 17.69
CA ALA A 32 0.40 -12.03 17.88
C ALA A 32 -1.08 -11.59 17.74
N GLN A 33 -1.45 -10.33 17.96
CA GLN A 33 -2.85 -9.88 17.77
C GLN A 33 -3.18 -9.53 16.31
N LEU A 34 -2.22 -9.00 15.54
CA LEU A 34 -2.41 -8.75 14.10
C LEU A 34 -2.35 -10.07 13.32
N ASP A 35 -1.38 -10.92 13.63
CA ASP A 35 -1.14 -12.18 12.92
C ASP A 35 -2.24 -13.21 13.18
N LYS A 36 -2.77 -13.31 14.42
CA LYS A 36 -3.87 -14.26 14.72
C LYS A 36 -5.16 -13.98 13.95
N ARG A 37 -5.42 -12.75 13.47
CA ARG A 37 -6.61 -12.44 12.65
C ARG A 37 -6.36 -12.60 11.15
N LEU A 38 -5.11 -12.43 10.71
CA LEU A 38 -4.72 -12.58 9.31
C LEU A 38 -4.47 -14.05 8.92
N PHE A 39 -4.07 -14.90 9.88
CA PHE A 39 -3.65 -16.28 9.64
C PHE A 39 -4.56 -17.36 10.26
N SER A 40 -5.67 -17.03 10.93
CA SER A 40 -6.53 -18.04 11.60
C SER A 40 -7.32 -18.97 10.67
N GLY A 41 -7.27 -18.80 9.34
CA GLY A 41 -7.97 -19.68 8.40
C GLY A 41 -9.50 -19.72 8.58
N GLN A 42 -10.05 -18.91 9.49
CA GLN A 42 -11.48 -18.69 9.60
C GLN A 42 -11.87 -17.72 8.50
N ILE A 43 -12.51 -18.26 7.46
CA ILE A 43 -13.20 -17.51 6.40
C ILE A 43 -14.46 -16.87 7.02
N GLU A 44 -14.30 -16.10 8.09
CA GLU A 44 -15.35 -15.21 8.56
C GLU A 44 -15.32 -14.00 7.64
N SER A 45 -16.31 -13.95 6.76
CA SER A 45 -16.51 -12.82 5.88
C SER A 45 -16.62 -11.55 6.73
N MET A 46 -15.60 -10.68 6.72
CA MET A 46 -15.65 -9.46 7.52
C MET A 46 -16.87 -8.64 7.09
N GLY A 47 -17.77 -8.38 8.04
CA GLY A 47 -18.89 -7.45 7.85
C GLY A 47 -18.37 -6.01 7.69
N ARG A 48 -19.27 -5.04 7.47
CA ARG A 48 -18.88 -3.62 7.43
C ARG A 48 -17.99 -3.29 8.63
N SER A 49 -16.78 -2.79 8.34
CA SER A 49 -15.84 -2.32 9.37
C SER A 49 -16.54 -1.39 10.35
N ARG A 50 -16.41 -1.66 11.65
CA ARG A 50 -16.88 -0.76 12.73
C ARG A 50 -16.02 0.51 12.83
N TYR A 51 -14.83 0.50 12.25
CA TYR A 51 -13.93 1.64 12.19
C TYR A 51 -14.45 2.66 11.18
N LYS A 52 -14.51 3.93 11.61
CA LYS A 52 -14.93 5.08 10.82
C LYS A 52 -13.79 6.10 10.81
N ILE A 53 -13.67 6.83 9.71
CA ILE A 53 -12.83 8.02 9.65
C ILE A 53 -13.61 9.15 10.30
N LEU A 54 -13.06 9.73 11.36
CA LEU A 54 -13.74 10.74 12.18
C LEU A 54 -13.02 12.09 12.17
N ASN A 55 -11.73 12.09 11.86
CA ASN A 55 -10.88 13.26 11.88
C ASN A 55 -10.00 13.27 10.63
N GLU A 56 -10.07 14.30 9.80
CA GLU A 56 -9.26 14.41 8.57
C GLU A 56 -7.90 15.07 8.80
N ALA A 57 -7.59 15.52 10.03
CA ALA A 57 -6.30 16.13 10.36
C ALA A 57 -5.14 15.13 10.46
N TYR A 58 -5.44 13.84 10.63
CA TYR A 58 -4.43 12.78 10.77
C TYR A 58 -4.47 11.82 9.58
N PRO A 59 -3.32 11.22 9.21
CA PRO A 59 -3.30 10.13 8.26
C PRO A 59 -3.98 8.87 8.81
N TYR A 60 -4.44 7.99 7.92
CA TYR A 60 -5.03 6.70 8.26
C TYR A 60 -4.27 5.57 7.60
N PHE A 61 -4.00 4.52 8.36
CA PHE A 61 -3.63 3.23 7.83
C PHE A 61 -4.89 2.49 7.34
N HIS A 62 -4.80 1.92 6.15
CA HIS A 62 -5.86 1.19 5.49
C HIS A 62 -5.46 -0.24 5.16
N THR A 63 -6.45 -1.12 5.23
CA THR A 63 -6.36 -2.48 4.69
C THR A 63 -7.54 -2.72 3.76
N LEU A 64 -7.25 -2.89 2.46
CA LEU A 64 -8.25 -3.26 1.46
C LEU A 64 -8.05 -4.72 1.05
N THR A 65 -9.09 -5.53 1.22
CA THR A 65 -9.05 -6.97 0.96
C THR A 65 -9.93 -7.31 -0.23
N VAL A 66 -9.42 -8.13 -1.15
CA VAL A 66 -10.21 -8.67 -2.24
C VAL A 66 -11.17 -9.75 -1.74
N ALA A 67 -12.39 -9.76 -2.30
CA ALA A 67 -13.41 -10.73 -1.97
C ALA A 67 -12.89 -12.14 -2.24
N GLY A 68 -13.07 -13.04 -1.27
CA GLY A 68 -12.56 -14.40 -1.36
C GLY A 68 -11.03 -14.52 -1.41
N TRP A 69 -10.27 -13.46 -1.07
CA TRP A 69 -8.79 -13.46 -1.03
C TRP A 69 -8.12 -13.90 -2.34
N GLN A 70 -8.77 -13.60 -3.47
CA GLN A 70 -8.32 -14.05 -4.79
C GLN A 70 -7.04 -13.35 -5.25
N PRO A 71 -6.06 -14.06 -5.84
CA PRO A 71 -4.75 -13.54 -6.22
C PRO A 71 -4.76 -12.78 -7.56
N VAL A 72 -5.54 -11.70 -7.67
CA VAL A 72 -5.72 -10.93 -8.92
C VAL A 72 -4.52 -10.07 -9.32
N PHE A 73 -3.74 -9.61 -8.36
CA PHE A 73 -2.61 -8.70 -8.58
C PHE A 73 -1.29 -9.43 -8.87
N THR A 74 -1.36 -10.53 -9.62
CA THR A 74 -0.20 -11.33 -10.05
C THR A 74 0.40 -10.86 -11.38
N ARG A 75 -0.26 -9.92 -12.06
CA ARG A 75 0.17 -9.35 -13.35
C ARG A 75 0.37 -7.85 -13.24
N GLN A 76 1.33 -7.32 -13.99
CA GLN A 76 1.64 -5.89 -13.96
C GLN A 76 0.44 -5.02 -14.35
N GLU A 77 -0.36 -5.46 -15.33
CA GLU A 77 -1.56 -4.73 -15.77
C GLU A 77 -2.59 -4.51 -14.66
N SER A 78 -2.87 -5.52 -13.83
CA SER A 78 -3.85 -5.39 -12.75
C SER A 78 -3.31 -4.56 -11.59
N VAL A 79 -2.00 -4.63 -11.33
CA VAL A 79 -1.34 -3.76 -10.36
C VAL A 79 -1.34 -2.30 -10.84
N GLN A 80 -1.05 -2.06 -12.11
CA GLN A 80 -0.97 -0.71 -12.70
C GLN A 80 -2.30 0.04 -12.52
N LEU A 81 -3.44 -0.62 -12.69
CA LEU A 81 -4.77 -0.02 -12.45
C LEU A 81 -4.94 0.54 -11.02
N LEU A 82 -4.28 -0.04 -10.01
CA LEU A 82 -4.26 0.52 -8.66
C LEU A 82 -3.44 1.80 -8.59
N PHE A 83 -2.24 1.77 -9.19
CA PHE A 83 -1.31 2.90 -9.19
C PHE A 83 -1.89 4.08 -9.95
N ASP A 84 -2.46 3.85 -11.13
CA ASP A 84 -3.13 4.88 -11.93
C ASP A 84 -4.28 5.53 -11.15
N SER A 85 -5.05 4.74 -10.39
CA SER A 85 -6.11 5.28 -9.53
C SER A 85 -5.57 6.14 -8.38
N PHE A 86 -4.40 5.79 -7.82
CA PHE A 86 -3.77 6.62 -6.78
C PHE A 86 -3.20 7.91 -7.36
N ILE A 87 -2.52 7.84 -8.50
CA ILE A 87 -1.97 9.00 -9.20
C ILE A 87 -3.11 9.98 -9.53
N TRP A 88 -4.21 9.47 -10.10
CA TRP A 88 -5.37 10.32 -10.39
C TRP A 88 -5.92 11.01 -9.15
N LEU A 89 -6.00 10.30 -8.01
CA LEU A 89 -6.45 10.89 -6.74
C LEU A 89 -5.48 11.95 -6.22
N GLN A 90 -4.16 11.77 -6.39
CA GLN A 90 -3.16 12.75 -5.98
C GLN A 90 -3.20 14.02 -6.84
N GLU A 91 -3.47 13.88 -8.14
CA GLU A 91 -3.48 15.00 -9.10
C GLU A 91 -4.79 15.78 -9.10
N ASN A 92 -5.92 15.10 -8.87
CA ASN A 92 -7.26 15.68 -9.04
C ASN A 92 -8.02 15.85 -7.71
N ALA A 93 -7.44 15.40 -6.60
CA ALA A 93 -8.00 15.58 -5.27
C ALA A 93 -6.88 15.87 -4.26
N ASP A 94 -7.26 16.51 -3.17
CA ASP A 94 -6.41 16.60 -1.98
C ASP A 94 -6.40 15.24 -1.26
N PHE A 95 -5.69 14.28 -1.84
CA PHE A 95 -5.53 12.93 -1.32
C PHE A 95 -4.10 12.44 -1.53
N GLN A 96 -3.32 12.45 -0.45
CA GLN A 96 -1.96 11.96 -0.45
C GLN A 96 -1.94 10.54 0.11
N ALA A 97 -1.27 9.62 -0.58
CA ALA A 97 -1.03 8.26 -0.11
C ALA A 97 0.48 8.03 0.10
N PRO A 98 1.09 8.67 1.11
CA PRO A 98 2.54 8.77 1.24
C PRO A 98 3.22 7.46 1.69
N CYS A 99 2.46 6.39 1.95
CA CYS A 99 3.04 5.06 2.13
C CYS A 99 2.13 4.01 1.52
N LEU A 100 2.60 3.34 0.47
CA LEU A 100 1.94 2.21 -0.17
C LEU A 100 2.89 1.02 -0.15
N CYS A 101 2.45 -0.15 0.31
CA CYS A 101 3.06 -1.41 -0.11
C CYS A 101 1.95 -2.33 -0.58
N TYR A 102 2.01 -2.61 -1.87
CA TYR A 102 1.24 -3.67 -2.46
C TYR A 102 1.94 -5.01 -2.23
N LEU A 103 1.28 -6.05 -1.71
CA LEU A 103 1.90 -7.36 -1.54
C LEU A 103 0.95 -8.52 -1.77
N GLY A 104 0.69 -8.89 -3.02
CA GLY A 104 -0.27 -9.95 -3.32
C GLY A 104 -1.65 -9.48 -2.87
N PHE A 105 -2.07 -9.84 -1.67
CA PHE A 105 -3.21 -9.30 -0.93
C PHE A 105 -2.95 -9.47 0.59
N PRO A 106 -3.58 -8.66 1.48
CA PRO A 106 -4.39 -7.48 1.18
C PRO A 106 -3.53 -6.26 0.84
N LEU A 107 -4.14 -5.20 0.32
CA LEU A 107 -3.48 -3.94 0.01
C LEU A 107 -3.36 -3.08 1.28
N HIS A 108 -2.14 -2.70 1.64
CA HIS A 108 -1.86 -1.85 2.80
C HIS A 108 -1.27 -0.51 2.38
N PHE A 109 -1.81 0.57 2.93
CA PHE A 109 -1.30 1.91 2.71
C PHE A 109 -1.66 2.88 3.84
N ILE A 110 -0.92 3.97 3.93
CA ILE A 110 -1.23 5.14 4.73
C ILE A 110 -1.62 6.26 3.78
N ALA A 111 -2.73 6.92 4.06
CA ALA A 111 -3.19 8.07 3.30
C ALA A 111 -3.73 9.17 4.21
N SER A 112 -3.68 10.41 3.72
CA SER A 112 -4.25 11.61 4.33
C SER A 112 -4.90 12.47 3.25
N GLY A 113 -5.83 13.34 3.64
CA GLY A 113 -6.47 14.28 2.72
C GLY A 113 -7.96 14.47 3.01
N SER A 114 -8.54 15.48 2.36
CA SER A 114 -9.93 15.84 2.56
C SER A 114 -10.93 14.87 1.91
N GLN A 115 -12.12 14.76 2.50
CA GLN A 115 -13.18 13.83 2.09
C GLN A 115 -12.68 12.38 2.06
N HIS A 116 -11.83 12.00 3.01
CA HIS A 116 -11.03 10.77 2.99
C HIS A 116 -11.86 9.51 2.73
N SER A 117 -13.00 9.37 3.42
CA SER A 117 -13.93 8.25 3.23
C SER A 117 -14.44 8.14 1.80
N LYS A 118 -14.77 9.28 1.18
CA LYS A 118 -15.25 9.36 -0.20
C LYS A 118 -14.13 9.02 -1.18
N ARG A 119 -12.89 9.43 -0.93
CA ARG A 119 -11.73 9.08 -1.77
C ARG A 119 -11.43 7.59 -1.75
N ILE A 120 -11.48 6.96 -0.58
CA ILE A 120 -11.37 5.49 -0.46
C ILE A 120 -12.52 4.79 -1.21
N GLN A 121 -13.75 5.31 -1.12
CA GLN A 121 -14.88 4.76 -1.87
C GLN A 121 -14.68 4.90 -3.39
N GLN A 122 -14.23 6.07 -3.86
CA GLN A 122 -13.93 6.32 -5.27
C GLN A 122 -12.84 5.39 -5.78
N PHE A 123 -11.73 5.25 -5.05
CA PHE A 123 -10.65 4.31 -5.35
C PHE A 123 -11.19 2.89 -5.53
N LYS A 124 -11.96 2.39 -4.54
CA LYS A 124 -12.49 1.03 -4.59
C LYS A 124 -13.45 0.81 -5.73
N SER A 125 -14.35 1.76 -5.99
CA SER A 125 -15.32 1.67 -7.08
C SER A 125 -14.65 1.67 -8.45
N PHE A 126 -13.72 2.60 -8.66
CA PHE A 126 -12.98 2.72 -9.92
C PHE A 126 -12.13 1.48 -10.18
N THR A 127 -11.28 1.10 -9.23
CA THR A 127 -10.40 -0.07 -9.38
C THR A 127 -11.18 -1.38 -9.53
N ALA A 128 -12.26 -1.57 -8.76
CA ALA A 128 -13.11 -2.76 -8.93
C ALA A 128 -13.66 -2.86 -10.35
N ARG A 129 -14.14 -1.75 -10.92
CA ARG A 129 -14.66 -1.74 -12.30
C ARG A 129 -13.56 -2.07 -13.31
N GLN A 130 -12.47 -1.30 -13.29
CA GLN A 130 -11.37 -1.49 -14.26
C GLN A 130 -10.79 -2.90 -14.22
N ILE A 131 -10.65 -3.48 -13.01
CA ILE A 131 -10.11 -4.83 -12.86
C ILE A 131 -11.12 -5.88 -13.33
N LEU A 132 -12.41 -5.74 -13.03
CA LEU A 132 -13.43 -6.67 -13.52
C LEU A 132 -13.52 -6.62 -15.06
N ASP A 133 -13.52 -5.43 -15.65
CA ASP A 133 -13.52 -5.24 -17.10
C ASP A 133 -12.27 -5.89 -17.75
N LEU A 134 -11.10 -5.75 -17.13
CA LEU A 134 -9.87 -6.45 -17.56
C LEU A 134 -10.02 -7.97 -17.47
N LEU A 135 -10.60 -8.50 -16.40
CA LEU A 135 -10.82 -9.94 -16.23
C LEU A 135 -11.81 -10.49 -17.27
N GLU A 136 -12.86 -9.74 -17.61
CA GLU A 136 -13.79 -10.08 -18.68
C GLU A 136 -13.10 -10.10 -20.04
N GLN A 137 -12.33 -9.06 -20.37
CA GLN A 137 -11.55 -8.99 -21.61
C GLN A 137 -10.56 -10.15 -21.75
N ARG A 138 -9.93 -10.56 -20.64
CA ARG A 138 -9.01 -11.70 -20.57
C ARG A 138 -9.71 -13.06 -20.51
N GLN A 139 -11.04 -13.09 -20.47
CA GLN A 139 -11.85 -14.31 -20.30
C GLN A 139 -11.42 -15.12 -19.06
N ALA A 140 -11.06 -14.43 -17.98
CA ALA A 140 -10.62 -15.03 -16.71
C ALA A 140 -11.82 -15.57 -15.90
N THR A 141 -12.56 -16.50 -16.50
CA THR A 141 -13.85 -17.03 -16.01
C THR A 141 -13.76 -17.59 -14.59
N THR A 142 -12.65 -18.24 -14.23
CA THR A 142 -12.43 -18.74 -12.87
C THR A 142 -12.49 -17.62 -11.82
N LEU A 143 -11.79 -16.50 -12.04
CA LEU A 143 -11.79 -15.38 -11.11
C LEU A 143 -13.15 -14.67 -11.07
N LEU A 144 -13.79 -14.50 -12.22
CA LEU A 144 -15.14 -13.92 -12.32
C LEU A 144 -16.16 -14.74 -11.54
N ASN A 145 -16.12 -16.07 -11.65
CA ASN A 145 -16.99 -16.98 -10.90
C ASN A 145 -16.77 -16.85 -9.38
N TYR A 146 -15.52 -16.70 -8.93
CA TYR A 146 -15.25 -16.41 -7.52
C TYR A 146 -15.87 -15.09 -7.07
N PHE A 147 -15.76 -14.02 -7.88
CA PHE A 147 -16.35 -12.72 -7.53
C PHE A 147 -17.88 -12.69 -7.58
N ALA A 148 -18.50 -13.54 -8.40
CA ALA A 148 -19.94 -13.76 -8.36
C ALA A 148 -20.33 -14.54 -7.08
N TYR A 149 -19.59 -15.59 -6.75
CA TYR A 149 -19.84 -16.44 -5.58
C TYR A 149 -19.70 -15.69 -4.26
N TYR A 150 -18.63 -14.91 -4.09
CA TYR A 150 -18.36 -14.15 -2.86
C TYR A 150 -19.14 -12.83 -2.76
N LYS A 151 -19.97 -12.50 -3.76
CA LYS A 151 -20.83 -11.30 -3.71
C LYS A 151 -21.76 -11.36 -2.51
N ARG A 152 -21.86 -10.25 -1.76
CA ARG A 152 -22.86 -10.13 -0.70
C ARG A 152 -24.28 -10.16 -1.29
N LYS A 153 -25.16 -10.97 -0.69
CA LYS A 153 -26.56 -11.13 -1.13
C LYS A 153 -27.33 -9.81 -1.25
N HIS A 154 -27.03 -8.83 -0.40
CA HIS A 154 -27.70 -7.52 -0.40
C HIS A 154 -27.22 -6.56 -1.50
N LYS A 155 -26.19 -6.90 -2.29
CA LYS A 155 -25.71 -6.11 -3.43
C LYS A 155 -26.49 -6.52 -4.67
N THR A 156 -27.66 -5.96 -4.89
CA THR A 156 -28.56 -6.35 -6.00
C THR A 156 -28.11 -5.79 -7.35
N GLU A 157 -27.51 -4.59 -7.36
CA GLU A 157 -27.16 -3.86 -8.57
C GLU A 157 -25.87 -4.31 -9.27
N SER A 158 -25.15 -5.30 -8.71
CA SER A 158 -23.90 -5.80 -9.30
C SER A 158 -23.93 -7.32 -9.44
N HIS A 159 -23.34 -7.83 -10.53
CA HIS A 159 -23.16 -9.27 -10.71
C HIS A 159 -21.95 -9.79 -9.91
N TYR A 160 -20.91 -8.98 -9.80
CA TYR A 160 -19.68 -9.29 -9.08
C TYR A 160 -19.47 -8.40 -7.87
N GLN A 161 -18.59 -8.85 -6.97
CA GLN A 161 -17.99 -8.00 -5.94
C GLN A 161 -16.48 -8.25 -5.89
N PHE A 162 -15.69 -7.24 -6.23
CA PHE A 162 -14.23 -7.33 -6.22
C PHE A 162 -13.62 -7.09 -4.83
N TRP A 163 -13.96 -5.97 -4.19
CA TRP A 163 -13.47 -5.65 -2.84
C TRP A 163 -14.41 -6.16 -1.75
N GLN A 164 -13.85 -6.59 -0.62
CA GLN A 164 -14.62 -6.76 0.63
C GLN A 164 -15.19 -5.40 1.09
N GLU A 165 -16.21 -5.43 1.93
CA GLU A 165 -16.81 -4.20 2.47
C GLU A 165 -15.89 -3.56 3.53
N GLY A 166 -15.86 -2.22 3.59
CA GLY A 166 -14.98 -1.50 4.52
C GLY A 166 -13.54 -1.35 4.04
N SER A 167 -12.72 -0.68 4.86
CA SER A 167 -11.30 -0.38 4.56
C SER A 167 -10.39 -0.39 5.80
N HIS A 168 -10.93 -0.81 6.94
CA HIS A 168 -10.26 -0.84 8.25
C HIS A 168 -9.38 0.39 8.53
N PRO A 169 -9.96 1.62 8.52
CA PRO A 169 -9.20 2.81 8.83
C PRO A 169 -8.70 2.77 10.29
N GLU A 170 -7.40 2.91 10.47
CA GLU A 170 -6.76 3.15 11.77
C GLU A 170 -6.14 4.56 11.75
N GLU A 171 -6.64 5.46 12.60
CA GLU A 171 -6.14 6.85 12.69
C GLU A 171 -4.73 6.86 13.28
N MET A 172 -3.80 7.52 12.59
CA MET A 172 -2.40 7.64 12.97
C MET A 172 -2.15 8.99 13.65
N ASN A 173 -2.51 9.11 14.92
CA ASN A 173 -2.41 10.36 15.70
C ASN A 173 -1.12 10.52 16.52
N ASN A 174 -0.17 9.61 16.36
CA ASN A 174 1.13 9.63 17.04
C ASN A 174 2.22 9.14 16.09
N ASP A 175 3.34 9.85 16.05
CA ASP A 175 4.50 9.56 15.21
C ASP A 175 5.05 8.15 15.46
N THR A 176 5.04 7.68 16.71
CA THR A 176 5.47 6.31 17.03
C THR A 176 4.60 5.28 16.30
N MET A 177 3.29 5.50 16.29
CA MET A 177 2.35 4.63 15.58
C MET A 177 2.57 4.72 14.07
N LEU A 178 2.77 5.94 13.55
CA LEU A 178 3.08 6.18 12.15
C LEU A 178 4.30 5.41 11.67
N MET A 179 5.43 5.56 12.38
CA MET A 179 6.67 4.87 12.05
C MET A 179 6.54 3.35 12.17
N GLN A 180 5.80 2.85 13.17
CA GLN A 180 5.52 1.41 13.30
C GLN A 180 4.73 0.86 12.09
N ARG A 181 3.69 1.56 11.63
CA ARG A 181 2.91 1.11 10.46
C ARG A 181 3.68 1.27 9.16
N LEU A 182 4.48 2.32 9.02
CA LEU A 182 5.37 2.51 7.88
C LEU A 182 6.37 1.34 7.78
N ALA A 183 7.08 1.04 8.88
CA ALA A 183 8.00 -0.09 8.95
C ALA A 183 7.30 -1.43 8.68
N TYR A 184 6.07 -1.62 9.19
CA TYR A 184 5.27 -2.81 8.90
C TYR A 184 4.98 -2.95 7.39
N ILE A 185 4.52 -1.88 6.74
CA ILE A 185 4.20 -1.84 5.32
C ILE A 185 5.45 -2.18 4.49
N HIS A 186 6.58 -1.52 4.74
CA HIS A 186 7.81 -1.69 3.97
C HIS A 186 8.49 -3.04 4.19
N ASN A 187 8.41 -3.62 5.39
CA ASN A 187 9.02 -4.92 5.69
C ASN A 187 8.16 -6.12 5.30
N ASN A 188 6.89 -5.93 4.92
CA ASN A 188 6.00 -7.03 4.56
C ASN A 188 6.54 -7.90 3.41
N PRO A 189 7.08 -7.34 2.30
CA PRO A 189 7.70 -8.14 1.23
C PRO A 189 8.85 -9.02 1.71
N VAL A 190 9.67 -8.51 2.63
CA VAL A 190 10.81 -9.23 3.21
C VAL A 190 10.33 -10.36 4.12
N LYS A 191 9.39 -10.08 5.02
CA LYS A 191 8.82 -11.08 5.94
C LYS A 191 8.13 -12.22 5.20
N ARG A 192 7.56 -11.96 4.01
CA ARG A 192 6.95 -12.98 3.17
C ARG A 192 7.94 -13.71 2.24
N GLY A 193 9.22 -13.33 2.26
CA GLY A 193 10.28 -13.98 1.49
C GLY A 193 10.28 -13.64 0.00
N TYR A 194 9.68 -12.52 -0.41
CA TYR A 194 9.68 -12.11 -1.82
C TYR A 194 10.96 -11.38 -2.24
N VAL A 195 11.59 -10.66 -1.30
CA VAL A 195 12.82 -9.88 -1.51
C VAL A 195 13.63 -9.84 -0.23
N ASP A 196 14.95 -9.64 -0.34
CA ASP A 196 15.83 -9.55 0.83
C ASP A 196 15.79 -8.16 1.49
N LEU A 197 15.49 -7.11 0.74
CA LEU A 197 15.44 -5.72 1.22
C LEU A 197 14.10 -5.04 0.85
N PRO A 198 13.54 -4.18 1.72
CA PRO A 198 12.27 -3.48 1.47
C PRO A 198 12.19 -2.73 0.13
N GLU A 199 13.25 -2.01 -0.23
CA GLU A 199 13.37 -1.19 -1.44
C GLU A 199 13.51 -2.02 -2.73
N HIS A 200 13.82 -3.31 -2.62
CA HIS A 200 13.82 -4.20 -3.80
C HIS A 200 12.40 -4.51 -4.28
N TRP A 201 11.38 -4.29 -3.44
CA TRP A 201 10.01 -4.49 -3.86
C TRP A 201 9.51 -3.34 -4.75
N ARG A 202 9.36 -3.62 -6.04
CA ARG A 202 8.94 -2.65 -7.09
C ARG A 202 7.68 -1.86 -6.73
N TYR A 203 6.72 -2.51 -6.08
CA TYR A 203 5.41 -1.92 -5.76
C TYR A 203 5.31 -1.42 -4.31
N SER A 204 6.45 -1.12 -3.69
CA SER A 204 6.56 -0.49 -2.38
C SER A 204 7.09 0.93 -2.51
N SER A 205 6.53 1.81 -1.69
CA SER A 205 7.04 3.15 -1.40
C SER A 205 8.40 3.15 -0.70
N ALA A 206 8.87 2.01 -0.15
CA ALA A 206 10.20 1.88 0.45
C ALA A 206 11.32 2.37 -0.49
N ARG A 207 11.11 2.25 -1.81
CA ARG A 207 11.98 2.77 -2.85
C ARG A 207 12.19 4.27 -2.75
N ALA A 208 11.09 5.03 -2.63
CA ALA A 208 11.15 6.48 -2.50
C ALA A 208 11.89 6.89 -1.21
N TYR A 209 11.64 6.18 -0.11
CA TYR A 209 12.34 6.41 1.17
C TYR A 209 13.84 6.09 1.10
N ALA A 210 14.25 5.17 0.22
CA ALA A 210 15.64 4.86 -0.07
C ALA A 210 16.28 5.80 -1.13
N GLY A 211 15.58 6.84 -1.57
CA GLY A 211 16.06 7.76 -2.61
C GLY A 211 16.08 7.16 -4.02
N GLN A 212 15.33 6.07 -4.25
CA GLN A 212 15.19 5.43 -5.56
C GLN A 212 13.89 5.82 -6.27
N ASP A 213 13.85 5.63 -7.59
CA ASP A 213 12.63 5.83 -8.37
C ASP A 213 11.49 4.91 -7.90
N SER A 214 10.34 5.54 -7.66
CA SER A 214 9.07 4.93 -7.23
C SER A 214 8.01 5.05 -8.32
N LEU A 215 7.07 4.10 -8.35
CA LEU A 215 5.95 4.11 -9.30
C LEU A 215 4.86 5.13 -8.95
N LEU A 216 4.84 5.62 -7.70
CA LEU A 216 4.00 6.74 -7.29
C LEU A 216 4.88 7.98 -7.04
N PRO A 217 4.41 9.18 -7.40
CA PRO A 217 4.96 10.43 -6.88
C PRO A 217 4.62 10.53 -5.39
N MET A 218 5.63 10.63 -4.53
CA MET A 218 5.47 10.54 -3.07
C MET A 218 5.86 11.84 -2.39
N VAL A 219 5.02 12.31 -1.47
CA VAL A 219 5.42 13.21 -0.39
C VAL A 219 5.86 12.31 0.76
N LEU A 220 7.14 12.37 1.15
CA LEU A 220 7.64 11.52 2.24
C LEU A 220 7.10 12.01 3.59
N LEU A 221 6.66 11.07 4.42
CA LEU A 221 6.37 11.32 5.83
C LEU A 221 7.70 11.39 6.59
N ASN A 222 7.87 12.47 7.35
CA ASN A 222 9.05 12.77 8.15
C ASN A 222 8.73 12.64 9.64
#